data_AF-A0A2M7G3J1-F1
#
_entry.id   AF-A0A2M7G3J1-F1
#
_cell.length_a   1.000
_cell.length_b   1.000
_cell.length_c   1.000
_cell.angle_alpha   90.00
_cell.angle_beta   90.00
_cell.angle_gamma   90.00
#
_symmetry.space_group_name_H-M   'P 1'
#
loop_
_entity.id
_entity.type
_entity.pdbx_description
1 polymer ?
#
loop_
_entity_poly.entity_id
_entity_poly.type
_entity_poly.pdbx_seq_one_letter_code
_entity_poly.pdbx_strand_id
1 'polypeptide(L)'
;MVQIFAERKEVREDRSLTLQIGANEGQFLKLGIDEMSSHALRIETLNIWGANDQDSHLKAQNAIGVLTEALDQVNLQRSRLGALQNRLEYTIQNLQISRENLTASESRIRDADIAMETAQLTRSQILVQAGTAVLSQANSAPQSALNLLRG
;
A
#
# COMPACT_ATOMS: atom_id res chain seq x y z
N MET A 1 -29.41 -44.20 -11.47
CA MET A 1 -29.34 -42.97 -12.27
C MET A 1 -30.33 -41.97 -11.66
N VAL A 2 -29.87 -41.11 -10.74
CA VAL A 2 -30.66 -40.02 -10.15
C VAL A 2 -29.76 -38.79 -10.20
N GLN A 3 -30.27 -37.75 -10.83
CA GLN A 3 -29.53 -36.56 -11.23
C GLN A 3 -29.13 -35.70 -10.01
N ILE A 4 -27.92 -35.17 -10.12
CA ILE A 4 -27.26 -34.24 -9.22
C ILE A 4 -27.98 -32.89 -9.29
N PHE A 5 -28.59 -32.45 -8.19
CA PHE A 5 -28.97 -31.05 -7.97
C PHE A 5 -27.73 -30.28 -7.51
N ALA A 6 -26.86 -29.90 -8.45
CA ALA A 6 -25.88 -28.85 -8.22
C ALA A 6 -26.59 -27.52 -8.44
N GLU A 7 -26.88 -26.84 -7.35
CA GLU A 7 -27.22 -25.43 -7.32
C GLU A 7 -26.17 -24.64 -8.11
N ARG A 8 -26.53 -24.22 -9.33
CA ARG A 8 -25.77 -23.24 -10.09
C ARG A 8 -25.79 -21.96 -9.27
N LYS A 9 -24.77 -21.76 -8.42
CA LYS A 9 -24.37 -20.40 -8.04
C LYS A 9 -24.08 -19.69 -9.34
N GLU A 10 -24.95 -18.76 -9.72
CA GLU A 10 -24.60 -17.74 -10.69
C GLU A 10 -23.28 -17.12 -10.23
N VAL A 11 -22.23 -17.37 -11.00
CA VAL A 11 -20.99 -16.61 -10.90
C VAL A 11 -21.39 -15.20 -11.36
N ARG A 12 -21.88 -14.37 -10.43
CA ARG A 12 -21.93 -12.93 -10.63
C ARG A 12 -20.50 -12.57 -11.02
N GLU A 13 -20.28 -12.05 -12.23
CA GLU A 13 -18.98 -11.48 -12.56
C GLU A 13 -18.61 -10.55 -11.41
N ASP A 14 -17.50 -10.84 -10.74
CA ASP A 14 -16.99 -10.01 -9.65
C ASP A 14 -16.53 -8.70 -10.30
N ARG A 15 -17.47 -7.77 -10.49
CA ARG A 15 -17.23 -6.42 -11.00
C ARG A 15 -16.52 -5.55 -9.96
N SER A 16 -15.88 -6.15 -8.96
CA SER A 16 -15.06 -5.42 -8.02
C SER A 16 -13.70 -5.08 -8.61
N LEU A 17 -13.33 -3.81 -8.46
CA LEU A 17 -11.98 -3.34 -8.71
C LEU A 17 -11.10 -3.76 -7.53
N THR A 18 -10.00 -4.46 -7.79
CA THR A 18 -9.01 -4.80 -6.76
C THR A 18 -7.87 -3.79 -6.78
N LEU A 19 -7.70 -3.03 -5.71
CA LEU A 19 -6.63 -2.05 -5.54
C LEU A 19 -5.53 -2.65 -4.65
N GLN A 20 -4.29 -2.70 -5.13
CA GLN A 20 -3.14 -3.03 -4.27
C GLN A 20 -2.79 -1.81 -3.42
N ILE A 21 -2.94 -1.93 -2.11
CA ILE A 21 -2.78 -0.81 -1.15
C ILE A 21 -1.62 -1.07 -0.18
N GLY A 22 -0.67 -1.92 -0.55
CA GLY A 22 0.47 -2.24 0.29
C GLY A 22 1.60 -2.91 -0.49
N ALA A 23 2.76 -3.08 0.16
CA ALA A 23 3.96 -3.61 -0.47
C ALA A 23 3.96 -5.14 -0.59
N ASN A 24 3.17 -5.84 0.24
CA ASN A 24 3.20 -7.30 0.35
C ASN A 24 1.99 -7.95 -0.36
N GLU A 25 2.16 -9.23 -0.71
CA GLU A 25 1.09 -10.05 -1.26
C GLU A 25 -0.11 -10.11 -0.29
N GLY A 26 -1.33 -10.06 -0.85
CA GLY A 26 -2.56 -10.12 -0.07
C GLY A 26 -3.05 -8.76 0.44
N GLN A 27 -2.30 -7.67 0.27
CA GLN A 27 -2.69 -6.32 0.70
C GLN A 27 -3.59 -5.62 -0.34
N PHE A 28 -4.73 -6.23 -0.62
CA PHE A 28 -5.70 -5.72 -1.59
C PHE A 28 -6.94 -5.11 -0.90
N LEU A 29 -7.47 -4.07 -1.51
CA LEU A 29 -8.80 -3.54 -1.23
C LEU A 29 -9.72 -3.86 -2.41
N LYS A 30 -10.82 -4.56 -2.16
CA LYS A 30 -11.85 -4.81 -3.16
C LYS A 30 -12.91 -3.70 -3.12
N LEU A 31 -13.18 -3.09 -4.27
CA LEU A 31 -14.16 -2.03 -4.46
C LEU A 31 -15.21 -2.50 -5.46
N GLY A 32 -16.39 -2.88 -4.97
CA GLY A 32 -17.53 -3.24 -5.82
C GLY A 32 -18.58 -2.13 -5.81
N ILE A 33 -19.08 -1.77 -7.00
CA ILE A 33 -20.32 -1.01 -7.14
C ILE A 33 -21.40 -1.96 -7.62
N ASP A 34 -22.41 -2.16 -6.79
CA ASP A 34 -23.61 -2.90 -7.16
C ASP A 34 -24.31 -2.19 -8.34
N GLU A 35 -25.07 -2.93 -9.14
CA GLU A 35 -25.76 -2.34 -10.29
C GLU A 35 -26.80 -1.30 -9.84
N MET A 36 -26.64 -0.05 -10.30
CA MET A 36 -27.53 1.09 -9.97
C MET A 36 -28.38 1.52 -11.18
N SER A 37 -28.67 0.60 -12.11
CA SER A 37 -29.53 0.88 -13.25
C SER A 37 -30.99 1.10 -12.81
N SER A 38 -31.80 1.77 -13.63
CA SER A 38 -33.24 1.94 -13.36
C SER A 38 -33.98 0.61 -13.20
N HIS A 39 -33.50 -0.44 -13.86
CA HIS A 39 -34.01 -1.80 -13.73
C HIS A 39 -33.65 -2.41 -12.37
N ALA A 40 -32.37 -2.35 -11.97
CA ALA A 40 -31.88 -2.86 -10.68
C ALA A 40 -32.51 -2.14 -9.48
N LEU A 41 -32.78 -0.83 -9.63
CA LEU A 41 -33.45 0.00 -8.63
C LEU A 41 -34.98 -0.10 -8.69
N ARG A 42 -35.55 -0.92 -9.59
CA ARG A 42 -37.00 -1.12 -9.78
C ARG A 42 -37.78 0.16 -10.14
N ILE A 43 -37.11 1.16 -10.67
CA ILE A 43 -37.70 2.45 -11.04
C ILE A 43 -38.30 2.40 -12.46
N GLU A 44 -37.78 1.54 -13.34
CA GLU A 44 -38.18 1.48 -14.76
C GLU A 44 -39.67 1.19 -14.98
N THR A 45 -40.28 0.36 -14.13
CA THR A 45 -41.69 -0.08 -14.29
C THR A 45 -42.66 0.72 -13.44
N LEU A 46 -42.21 1.81 -12.81
CA LEU A 46 -43.07 2.66 -11.99
C LEU A 46 -44.15 3.32 -12.83
N ASN A 47 -45.40 3.01 -12.49
CA ASN A 47 -46.56 3.62 -13.10
C ASN A 47 -47.43 4.26 -12.02
N ILE A 48 -47.72 5.55 -12.18
CA ILE A 48 -48.59 6.34 -11.29
C ILE A 48 -50.00 6.50 -11.85
N TRP A 49 -50.24 6.12 -13.11
CA TRP A 49 -51.53 6.29 -13.76
C TRP A 49 -52.44 5.09 -13.49
N GLY A 50 -53.63 5.36 -12.95
CA GLY A 50 -54.66 4.39 -12.66
C GLY A 50 -55.87 4.47 -13.58
N ALA A 51 -56.72 3.44 -13.53
CA ALA A 51 -57.99 3.43 -14.28
C ALA A 51 -59.03 4.41 -13.70
N ASN A 52 -58.84 4.84 -12.45
CA ASN A 52 -59.62 5.85 -11.75
C ASN A 52 -58.75 6.62 -10.75
N ASP A 53 -59.30 7.66 -10.11
CA ASP A 53 -58.57 8.52 -9.18
C ASP A 53 -58.02 7.74 -7.98
N GLN A 54 -58.82 6.82 -7.41
CA GLN A 54 -58.42 6.02 -6.26
C GLN A 54 -57.23 5.08 -6.56
N ASP A 55 -57.21 4.45 -7.74
CA ASP A 55 -56.11 3.60 -8.19
C ASP A 55 -54.83 4.43 -8.42
N SER A 56 -54.97 5.63 -8.98
CA SER A 56 -53.85 6.57 -9.17
C SER A 56 -53.24 6.99 -7.83
N HIS A 57 -54.07 7.23 -6.81
CA HIS A 57 -53.60 7.53 -5.45
C HIS A 57 -52.82 6.37 -4.81
N LEU A 58 -53.28 5.13 -4.95
CA LEU A 58 -52.60 3.96 -4.41
C LEU A 58 -51.26 3.71 -5.13
N LYS A 59 -51.24 3.84 -6.46
CA LYS A 59 -50.02 3.71 -7.27
C LYS A 59 -49.00 4.79 -6.94
N ALA A 60 -49.41 6.03 -6.72
CA ALA A 60 -48.52 7.10 -6.28
C ALA A 60 -47.90 6.80 -4.90
N GLN A 61 -48.67 6.26 -3.95
CA GLN A 61 -48.14 5.85 -2.63
C GLN A 61 -47.11 4.72 -2.77
N ASN A 62 -47.40 3.71 -3.59
CA ASN A 62 -46.44 2.63 -3.88
C ASN A 62 -45.18 3.16 -4.56
N ALA A 63 -45.32 4.13 -5.48
CA ALA A 63 -44.19 4.75 -6.16
C ALA A 63 -43.25 5.47 -5.19
N ILE A 64 -43.80 6.17 -4.19
CA ILE A 64 -42.99 6.79 -3.12
C ILE A 64 -42.19 5.72 -2.38
N GLY A 65 -42.82 4.60 -2.00
CA GLY A 65 -42.14 3.50 -1.32
C GLY A 65 -40.97 2.93 -2.12
N VAL A 66 -41.18 2.64 -3.41
CA VAL A 66 -40.13 2.14 -4.29
C VAL A 66 -39.00 3.16 -4.46
N LEU A 67 -39.32 4.45 -4.58
CA LEU A 67 -38.30 5.51 -4.67
C LEU A 67 -37.50 5.64 -3.37
N THR A 68 -38.13 5.51 -2.21
CA THR A 68 -37.44 5.49 -0.91
C THR A 68 -36.47 4.31 -0.84
N GLU A 69 -36.90 3.11 -1.20
CA GLU A 69 -36.03 1.94 -1.24
C GLU A 69 -34.84 2.13 -2.19
N ALA A 70 -35.10 2.68 -3.39
CA ALA A 70 -34.04 2.96 -4.35
C ALA A 70 -33.04 4.01 -3.83
N LEU A 71 -33.52 5.07 -3.17
CA LEU A 71 -32.67 6.07 -2.53
C LEU A 71 -31.82 5.46 -1.42
N ASP A 72 -32.40 4.58 -0.60
CA ASP A 72 -31.68 3.90 0.47
C ASP A 72 -30.58 2.99 -0.07
N GLN A 73 -30.83 2.26 -1.17
CA GLN A 73 -29.81 1.45 -1.84
C GLN A 73 -28.64 2.31 -2.35
N VAL A 74 -28.95 3.44 -3.02
CA VAL A 74 -27.92 4.37 -3.51
C VAL A 74 -27.13 4.98 -2.34
N ASN A 75 -27.82 5.40 -1.28
CA ASN A 75 -27.18 5.98 -0.10
C ASN A 75 -26.30 4.96 0.62
N LEU A 76 -26.74 3.71 0.73
CA LEU A 76 -25.94 2.61 1.28
C LEU A 76 -24.67 2.40 0.46
N GLN A 77 -24.80 2.39 -0.87
CA GLN A 77 -23.65 2.27 -1.76
C GLN A 77 -22.68 3.44 -1.59
N ARG A 78 -23.17 4.69 -1.55
CA ARG A 78 -22.34 5.88 -1.30
C ARG A 78 -21.68 5.86 0.07
N SER A 79 -22.37 5.38 1.09
CA SER A 79 -21.83 5.23 2.45
C SER A 79 -20.67 4.21 2.47
N ARG A 80 -20.83 3.07 1.80
CA ARG A 80 -19.75 2.08 1.64
C ARG A 80 -18.54 2.67 0.92
N LEU A 81 -18.76 3.44 -0.14
CA LEU A 81 -17.68 4.15 -0.85
C LEU A 81 -16.96 5.15 0.04
N GLY A 82 -17.70 5.94 0.83
CA GLY A 82 -17.10 6.88 1.79
C GLY A 82 -16.29 6.17 2.88
N ALA A 83 -16.77 5.05 3.40
CA ALA A 83 -16.02 4.25 4.37
C ALA A 83 -14.72 3.69 3.76
N LEU A 84 -14.76 3.24 2.51
CA LEU A 84 -13.58 2.78 1.79
C LEU A 84 -12.60 3.94 1.52
N GLN A 85 -13.10 5.12 1.17
CA GLN A 85 -12.27 6.32 1.02
C GLN A 85 -11.53 6.66 2.33
N ASN A 86 -12.23 6.70 3.46
CA ASN A 86 -11.60 6.94 4.76
C ASN A 86 -10.51 5.90 5.04
N ARG A 87 -10.80 4.62 4.79
CA ARG A 87 -9.82 3.55 4.95
C ARG A 87 -8.60 3.73 4.04
N LEU A 88 -8.80 4.15 2.79
CA LEU A 88 -7.71 4.45 1.86
C LEU A 88 -6.85 5.61 2.36
N GLU A 89 -7.47 6.69 2.83
CA GLU A 89 -6.76 7.85 3.39
C GLU A 89 -5.91 7.46 4.61
N TYR A 90 -6.47 6.69 5.55
CA TYR A 90 -5.70 6.16 6.69
C TYR A 90 -4.57 5.23 6.25
N THR A 91 -4.82 4.38 5.26
CA THR A 91 -3.80 3.46 4.73
C THR A 91 -2.66 4.26 4.09
N ILE A 92 -2.97 5.28 3.29
CA ILE A 92 -1.97 6.15 2.66
C ILE A 92 -1.12 6.84 3.71
N GLN A 93 -1.74 7.44 4.74
CA GLN A 93 -1.01 8.09 5.83
C GLN A 93 -0.09 7.11 6.56
N ASN A 94 -0.58 5.91 6.87
CA ASN A 94 0.22 4.88 7.52
C ASN A 94 1.41 4.44 6.66
N LEU A 95 1.20 4.24 5.35
CA LEU A 95 2.25 3.87 4.41
C LEU A 95 3.29 4.98 4.26
N GLN A 96 2.90 6.26 4.28
CA GLN A 96 3.83 7.39 4.23
C GLN A 96 4.73 7.40 5.47
N ILE A 97 4.15 7.26 6.66
CA ILE A 97 4.90 7.18 7.92
C ILE A 97 5.84 5.97 7.92
N SER A 98 5.34 4.80 7.49
CA SER A 98 6.17 3.60 7.40
C SER A 98 7.31 3.78 6.40
N ARG A 99 7.06 4.43 5.25
CA ARG A 99 8.11 4.75 4.27
C ARG A 99 9.17 5.67 4.87
N GLU A 100 8.77 6.73 5.55
CA GLU A 100 9.70 7.66 6.19
C GLU A 100 10.58 6.95 7.21
N ASN A 101 9.99 6.12 8.08
CA ASN A 101 10.71 5.35 9.08
C ASN A 101 11.68 4.32 8.46
N LEU A 102 11.27 3.65 7.39
CA LEU A 102 12.12 2.69 6.67
C LEU A 102 13.28 3.39 5.96
N THR A 103 13.02 4.47 5.22
CA THR A 103 14.06 5.27 4.56
C THR A 103 15.06 5.85 5.56
N ALA A 104 14.58 6.34 6.72
CA ALA A 104 15.46 6.85 7.77
C ALA A 104 16.33 5.72 8.39
N SER A 105 15.77 4.52 8.54
CA SER A 105 16.50 3.35 9.02
C SER A 105 17.53 2.86 8.01
N GLU A 106 17.16 2.83 6.72
CA GLU A 106 18.06 2.50 5.61
C GLU A 106 19.22 3.49 5.54
N SER A 107 18.96 4.80 5.62
CA SER A 107 20.01 5.82 5.64
C SER A 107 20.97 5.59 6.81
N ARG A 108 20.47 5.35 8.02
CA ARG A 108 21.34 5.09 9.18
C ARG A 108 22.22 3.86 9.01
N ILE A 109 21.67 2.77 8.47
CA ILE A 109 22.43 1.55 8.21
C ILE A 109 23.50 1.82 7.17
N ARG A 110 23.13 2.44 6.05
CA ARG A 110 24.06 2.78 4.96
C ARG A 110 25.16 3.71 5.44
N ASP A 111 24.83 4.75 6.20
CA ASP A 111 25.79 5.73 6.70
C ASP A 111 26.75 5.09 7.72
N ALA A 112 26.26 4.18 8.59
CA ALA A 112 27.09 3.43 9.53
C ALA A 112 28.07 2.49 8.81
N ASP A 113 27.61 1.79 7.77
CA ASP A 113 28.45 0.90 6.97
C ASP A 113 29.55 1.67 6.23
N ILE A 114 29.22 2.84 5.66
CA ILE A 114 30.20 3.73 5.02
C ILE A 114 31.21 4.27 6.05
N ALA A 115 30.76 4.66 7.24
CA ALA A 115 31.66 5.11 8.32
C ALA A 115 32.62 4.00 8.76
N MET A 116 32.16 2.75 8.85
CA MET A 116 33.00 1.61 9.19
C MET A 116 34.05 1.32 8.11
N GLU A 117 33.63 1.29 6.84
CA GLU A 117 34.54 1.05 5.71
C GLU A 117 35.59 2.16 5.58
N THR A 118 35.20 3.42 5.73
CA THR A 118 36.12 4.56 5.70
C THR A 118 37.10 4.55 6.86
N ALA A 119 36.68 4.15 8.07
CA ALA A 119 37.57 3.97 9.21
C ALA A 119 38.57 2.83 8.98
N GLN A 120 38.13 1.72 8.40
CA GLN A 120 38.98 0.57 8.06
C GLN A 120 40.00 0.95 6.97
N LEU A 121 39.57 1.66 5.93
CA LEU A 121 40.42 2.18 4.87
C LEU A 121 41.47 3.14 5.45
N THR A 122 41.05 4.08 6.29
CA THR A 122 41.95 5.05 6.95
C THR A 122 42.96 4.35 7.85
N ARG A 123 42.52 3.39 8.67
CA ARG A 123 43.43 2.56 9.50
C ARG A 123 44.45 1.83 8.65
N SER A 124 44.02 1.24 7.54
CA SER A 124 44.92 0.52 6.62
C SER A 124 45.94 1.46 5.98
N GLN A 125 45.53 2.65 5.56
CA GLN A 125 46.44 3.67 5.03
C GLN A 125 47.45 4.16 6.08
N ILE A 126 47.01 4.40 7.32
CA ILE A 126 47.90 4.76 8.43
C ILE A 126 48.90 3.65 8.71
N LEU A 127 48.48 2.38 8.72
CA LEU A 127 49.37 1.24 8.93
C LEU A 127 50.43 1.12 7.82
N VAL A 128 50.05 1.36 6.56
CA VAL A 128 50.99 1.37 5.43
C VAL A 128 52.00 2.50 5.60
N GLN A 129 51.55 3.72 5.90
CA GLN A 129 52.45 4.86 6.13
C GLN A 129 53.38 4.64 7.34
N ALA A 130 52.84 4.16 8.47
CA ALA A 130 53.61 3.81 9.65
C ALA A 130 54.62 2.70 9.36
N GLY A 131 54.22 1.65 8.62
CA GLY A 131 55.11 0.57 8.20
C GLY A 131 56.28 1.09 7.36
N THR A 132 56.02 1.97 6.39
CA THR A 132 57.10 2.59 5.59
C THR A 132 58.02 3.49 6.43
N ALA A 133 57.48 4.27 7.36
CA ALA A 133 58.27 5.11 8.26
C ALA A 133 59.13 4.27 9.22
N VAL A 134 58.57 3.21 9.81
CA VAL A 134 59.28 2.27 10.68
C VAL A 134 60.38 1.52 9.91
N LEU A 135 60.10 1.05 8.69
CA LEU A 135 61.12 0.46 7.81
C LEU A 135 62.25 1.46 7.51
N SER A 136 61.92 2.73 7.24
CA SER A 136 62.93 3.76 7.00
C SER A 136 63.79 4.05 8.23
N GLN A 137 63.18 4.09 9.42
CA GLN A 137 63.87 4.29 10.71
C GLN A 137 64.72 3.08 11.10
N ALA A 138 64.23 1.87 10.86
CA ALA A 138 64.97 0.62 11.10
C ALA A 138 66.18 0.47 10.17
N ASN A 139 66.12 1.03 8.95
CA ASN A 139 67.24 1.04 8.01
C ASN A 139 68.28 2.13 8.34
N SER A 140 67.87 3.27 8.89
CA SER A 140 68.79 4.37 9.23
C SER A 140 69.54 4.16 10.56
N ALA A 141 68.91 3.52 11.56
CA ALA A 141 69.53 3.23 12.86
C ALA A 141 70.86 2.43 12.77
N PRO A 142 70.97 1.33 12.01
CA PRO A 142 72.23 0.59 11.87
C PRO A 142 73.30 1.37 11.09
N GLN A 143 72.93 2.25 10.15
CA GLN A 143 73.90 3.09 9.45
C GLN A 143 74.52 4.15 10.37
N SER A 144 73.73 4.73 11.27
CA SER A 144 74.25 5.63 12.31
C SER A 144 75.17 4.91 13.29
N ALA A 145 74.87 3.66 13.66
CA ALA A 145 75.74 2.85 14.51
C ALA A 145 77.07 2.49 13.81
N LEU A 146 77.04 2.21 12.50
CA LEU A 146 78.25 1.94 11.71
C LEU A 146 79.13 3.19 11.53
N ASN A 147 78.55 4.39 11.48
CA ASN A 147 79.31 5.64 11.47
C ASN A 147 80.02 5.89 12.82
N LEU A 148 79.43 5.48 13.94
CA LEU A 148 80.06 5.55 15.27
C LEU A 148 81.15 4.48 15.50
N LEU A 149 81.12 3.38 14.75
CA LEU A 149 82.16 2.35 14.77
C LEU A 149 83.34 2.65 13.83
N ARG A 150 83.21 3.65 12.95
CA ARG A 150 84.21 4.03 11.94
C ARG A 150 84.90 5.37 12.21
N GLY A 151 84.40 6.15 13.17
CA GLY A 151 85.02 7.39 13.67
C GLY A 151 85.62 7.17 15.05
#